data_AF-A0A535QNT7-F1
#
_entry.id   AF-A0A535QNT7-F1
#
_cell.length_a   1.000
_cell.length_b   1.000
_cell.length_c   1.000
_cell.angle_alpha   90.00
_cell.angle_beta   90.00
_cell.angle_gamma   90.00
#
_symmetry.space_group_name_H-M   'P 1'
#
loop_
_entity.id
_entity.type
_entity.pdbx_description
1 polymer ?
#
loop_
_entity_poly.entity_id
_entity_poly.type
_entity_poly.pdbx_seq_one_letter_code
_entity_poly.pdbx_strand_id
1 'polypeptide(L)'
;VYQQGIRALVVQGKPVAITEFGCTTHRGAADHGARSGEIVEYDGTTPVRLNGDYVRDEQEQATYLRELLDIFTTEGVDAAFVCTFACYGLPHRSDPREDLDMASWGVVKILENRLGDTYPDMPWEPKAAFTVLADYYHG
;
A
#
# COMPACT_ATOMS: atom_id res chain seq x y z
N VAL A 1 14.90 15.38 -0.57
CA VAL A 1 14.06 16.03 -1.60
C VAL A 1 12.57 15.91 -1.25
N TYR A 2 12.04 14.70 -1.03
CA TYR A 2 10.61 14.49 -0.74
C TYR A 2 10.07 15.35 0.41
N GLN A 3 10.66 15.26 1.60
CA GLN A 3 10.28 16.08 2.77
C GLN A 3 10.32 17.59 2.52
N GLN A 4 11.29 18.07 1.74
CA GLN A 4 11.35 19.50 1.36
C GLN A 4 10.18 19.90 0.46
N GLY A 5 9.71 18.99 -0.41
CA GLY A 5 8.50 19.19 -1.20
C GLY A 5 7.25 19.31 -0.33
N ILE A 6 7.10 18.44 0.67
CA ILE A 6 6.00 18.51 1.64
C ILE A 6 6.05 19.84 2.41
N ARG A 7 7.23 20.22 2.92
CA ARG A 7 7.43 21.52 3.59
C ARG A 7 7.00 22.70 2.70
N ALA A 8 7.38 22.67 1.43
CA ALA A 8 7.04 23.73 0.48
C ALA A 8 5.53 23.88 0.25
N LEU A 9 4.75 22.82 0.42
CA LEU A 9 3.28 22.89 0.41
C LEU A 9 2.76 23.52 1.69
N VAL A 10 3.23 23.05 2.85
CA VAL A 10 2.74 23.52 4.17
C VAL A 10 3.02 25.01 4.39
N VAL A 11 4.21 25.50 4.00
CA VAL A 11 4.58 26.93 4.20
C VAL A 11 3.72 27.92 3.40
N GLN A 12 2.85 27.46 2.50
CA GLN A 12 1.88 28.32 1.81
C GLN A 12 0.77 28.82 2.75
N GLY A 13 0.66 28.29 3.97
CA GLY A 13 -0.27 28.77 4.99
C GLY A 13 -1.74 28.36 4.79
N LYS A 14 -1.99 27.37 3.92
CA LYS A 14 -3.30 26.72 3.76
C LYS A 14 -3.22 25.29 4.28
N PRO A 15 -4.33 24.71 4.77
CA PRO A 15 -4.36 23.30 5.13
C PRO A 15 -3.92 22.41 3.96
N VAL A 16 -3.08 21.42 4.23
CA VAL A 16 -2.55 20.48 3.25
C VAL A 16 -3.16 19.10 3.49
N ALA A 17 -3.72 18.52 2.42
CA ALA A 17 -4.16 17.14 2.39
C ALA A 17 -3.32 16.34 1.39
N ILE A 18 -2.70 15.25 1.85
CA ILE A 18 -2.09 14.23 0.99
C ILE A 18 -3.18 13.22 0.66
N THR A 19 -3.74 13.34 -0.55
CA THR A 19 -4.92 12.56 -0.95
C THR A 19 -4.63 11.10 -1.23
N GLU A 20 -3.39 10.76 -1.58
CA GLU A 20 -2.95 9.38 -1.79
C GLU A 20 -1.45 9.27 -1.47
N PHE A 21 -1.07 8.23 -0.73
CA PHE A 21 0.33 7.82 -0.56
C PHE A 21 0.45 6.31 -0.34
N GLY A 22 1.65 5.78 -0.59
CA GLY A 22 2.00 4.39 -0.33
C GLY A 22 2.72 3.70 -1.49
N CYS A 23 2.90 2.39 -1.34
CA CYS A 23 3.48 1.50 -2.34
C CYS A 23 2.79 0.12 -2.27
N THR A 24 3.14 -0.76 -3.21
CA THR A 24 2.68 -2.16 -3.25
C THR A 24 3.57 -3.08 -2.40
N THR A 25 3.35 -4.41 -2.43
CA THR A 25 3.80 -5.33 -1.37
C THR A 25 4.87 -6.32 -1.83
N HIS A 26 5.83 -5.84 -2.61
CA HIS A 26 6.97 -6.62 -3.08
C HIS A 26 8.27 -5.87 -2.80
N ARG A 27 9.38 -6.61 -2.80
CA ARG A 27 10.70 -6.04 -2.55
C ARG A 27 11.09 -5.00 -3.61
N GLY A 28 11.47 -3.80 -3.16
CA GLY A 28 11.80 -2.65 -4.00
C GLY A 28 10.60 -1.77 -4.35
N ALA A 29 9.39 -2.09 -3.89
CA ALA A 29 8.20 -1.31 -4.16
C ALA A 29 8.30 0.14 -3.64
N ALA A 30 9.00 0.38 -2.53
CA ALA A 30 9.16 1.71 -1.95
C ALA A 30 9.88 2.67 -2.89
N ASP A 31 10.92 2.20 -3.58
CA ASP A 31 11.70 3.01 -4.55
C ASP A 31 10.88 3.38 -5.79
N HIS A 32 9.87 2.56 -6.13
CA HIS A 32 8.97 2.79 -7.25
C HIS A 32 7.73 3.61 -6.88
N GLY A 33 7.38 3.70 -5.59
CA GLY A 33 6.24 4.48 -5.07
C GLY A 33 4.94 4.20 -5.83
N ALA A 34 4.34 5.25 -6.40
CA ALA A 34 3.10 5.16 -7.18
C ALA A 34 3.18 4.24 -8.41
N ARG A 35 4.39 3.95 -8.93
CA ARG A 35 4.59 3.06 -10.08
C ARG A 35 4.83 1.60 -9.70
N SER A 36 4.86 1.28 -8.41
CA SER A 36 5.15 -0.07 -7.93
C SER A 36 4.11 -1.12 -8.37
N GLY A 37 2.89 -0.72 -8.75
CA GLY A 37 1.90 -1.63 -9.34
C GLY A 37 2.09 -1.96 -10.83
N GLU A 38 3.07 -1.36 -11.52
CA GLU A 38 3.37 -1.61 -12.95
C GLU A 38 4.08 -2.97 -13.18
N ILE A 39 3.71 -3.99 -12.40
CA ILE A 39 4.29 -5.33 -12.40
C ILE A 39 3.29 -6.40 -12.86
N VAL A 40 2.10 -5.99 -13.32
CA VAL A 40 1.00 -6.87 -13.74
C VAL A 40 0.98 -7.01 -15.25
N GLU A 41 0.85 -8.26 -15.73
CA GLU A 41 0.49 -8.58 -17.10
C GLU A 41 -1.04 -8.59 -17.24
N TYR A 42 -1.55 -7.97 -18.30
CA TYR A 42 -2.99 -7.87 -18.58
C TYR A 42 -3.35 -8.55 -19.91
N ASP A 43 -4.47 -9.28 -19.91
CA ASP A 43 -5.20 -9.67 -21.10
C ASP A 43 -6.43 -8.78 -21.25
N GLY A 44 -6.37 -7.82 -22.16
CA GLY A 44 -7.33 -6.72 -22.24
C GLY A 44 -7.33 -5.91 -20.93
N THR A 45 -8.47 -5.92 -20.22
CA THR A 45 -8.60 -5.27 -18.90
C THR A 45 -8.47 -6.24 -17.73
N THR A 46 -8.16 -7.51 -17.99
CA THR A 46 -8.10 -8.56 -16.97
C THR A 46 -6.66 -8.76 -16.52
N PRO A 47 -6.33 -8.58 -15.24
CA PRO A 47 -5.00 -8.92 -14.73
C PRO A 47 -4.83 -10.43 -14.71
N VAL A 48 -3.80 -10.94 -15.37
CA VAL A 48 -3.60 -12.40 -15.54
C VAL A 48 -2.51 -12.97 -14.64
N ARG A 49 -1.38 -12.27 -14.47
CA ARG A 49 -0.25 -12.69 -13.64
C ARG A 49 0.73 -11.53 -13.43
N LEU A 50 1.78 -11.76 -12.64
CA LEU A 50 2.92 -10.83 -12.58
C LEU A 50 3.86 -10.99 -13.78
N ASN A 51 4.36 -9.86 -14.29
CA ASN A 51 5.22 -9.80 -15.48
C ASN A 51 6.70 -10.17 -15.21
N GLY A 52 7.03 -10.57 -13.98
CA GLY A 52 8.38 -10.88 -13.51
C GLY A 52 8.37 -11.76 -12.26
N ASP A 53 9.56 -12.12 -11.80
CA ASP A 53 9.74 -12.84 -10.54
C ASP A 53 9.91 -11.82 -9.42
N TYR A 54 8.87 -11.70 -8.59
CA TYR A 54 8.82 -10.78 -7.45
C TYR A 54 8.81 -11.54 -6.14
N VAL A 55 9.40 -10.93 -5.12
CA VAL A 55 9.39 -11.44 -3.75
C VAL A 55 8.44 -10.60 -2.93
N ARG A 56 7.43 -11.24 -2.34
CA ARG A 56 6.48 -10.59 -1.43
C ARG A 56 7.22 -10.00 -0.23
N ASP A 57 6.96 -8.73 0.05
CA ASP A 57 7.52 -8.02 1.20
C ASP A 57 6.49 -7.02 1.75
N GLU A 58 5.62 -7.51 2.63
CA GLU A 58 4.63 -6.66 3.31
C GLU A 58 5.30 -5.69 4.30
N GLN A 59 6.49 -6.05 4.81
CA GLN A 59 7.20 -5.25 5.80
C GLN A 59 7.84 -4.02 5.15
N GLU A 60 8.31 -4.12 3.91
CA GLU A 60 8.75 -2.97 3.14
C GLU A 60 7.62 -1.95 2.96
N GLN A 61 6.43 -2.40 2.54
CA GLN A 61 5.25 -1.55 2.44
C GLN A 61 4.95 -0.85 3.79
N ALA A 62 4.92 -1.63 4.86
CA ALA A 62 4.61 -1.11 6.20
C ALA A 62 5.64 -0.08 6.69
N THR A 63 6.92 -0.34 6.48
CA THR A 63 8.02 0.59 6.81
C THR A 63 7.86 1.88 6.03
N TYR A 64 7.63 1.80 4.72
CA TYR A 64 7.47 2.97 3.85
C TYR A 64 6.27 3.83 4.25
N LEU A 65 5.12 3.23 4.58
CA LEU A 65 3.96 3.99 5.07
C LEU A 65 4.26 4.74 6.37
N ARG A 66 4.96 4.11 7.32
CA ARG A 66 5.36 4.75 8.58
C ARG A 66 6.29 5.94 8.34
N GLU A 67 7.31 5.78 7.49
CA GLU A 67 8.25 6.85 7.16
C GLU A 67 7.55 8.06 6.53
N LEU A 68 6.60 7.83 5.62
CA LEU A 68 5.81 8.90 5.00
C LEU A 68 4.93 9.61 6.02
N LEU A 69 4.26 8.85 6.90
CA LEU A 69 3.46 9.42 7.99
C LEU A 69 4.30 10.26 8.95
N ASP A 70 5.51 9.80 9.32
CA ASP A 70 6.43 10.55 10.16
C ASP A 70 6.85 11.88 9.52
N ILE A 71 7.07 11.89 8.20
CA ILE A 71 7.33 13.11 7.44
C ILE A 71 6.11 14.03 7.46
N PHE A 72 4.91 13.51 7.19
CA PHE A 72 3.68 14.31 7.15
C PHE A 72 3.37 14.94 8.51
N THR A 73 3.49 14.17 9.59
CA THR A 73 3.33 14.63 10.97
C THR A 73 4.38 15.69 11.31
N THR A 74 5.65 15.45 10.99
CA THR A 74 6.75 16.39 11.28
C THR A 74 6.57 17.73 10.56
N GLU A 75 6.13 17.70 9.30
CA GLU A 75 5.96 18.92 8.50
C GLU A 75 4.62 19.63 8.74
N GLY A 76 3.69 19.03 9.48
CA GLY A 76 2.40 19.64 9.82
C GLY A 76 1.33 19.52 8.73
N VAL A 77 1.27 18.36 8.04
CA VAL A 77 0.18 18.02 7.13
C VAL A 77 -1.11 17.78 7.92
N ASP A 78 -2.22 18.38 7.49
CA ASP A 78 -3.52 18.31 8.19
C ASP A 78 -4.27 16.99 7.97
N ALA A 79 -4.10 16.37 6.80
CA ALA A 79 -4.73 15.09 6.48
C ALA A 79 -3.88 14.25 5.53
N ALA A 80 -3.83 12.94 5.76
CA ALA A 80 -3.14 11.99 4.88
C ALA A 80 -4.00 10.74 4.67
N PHE A 81 -4.11 10.30 3.42
CA PHE A 81 -4.94 9.17 3.02
C PHE A 81 -4.07 8.12 2.32
N VAL A 82 -3.95 6.94 2.94
CA VAL A 82 -3.27 5.79 2.33
C VAL A 82 -4.10 5.33 1.13
N CYS A 83 -3.46 5.22 -0.03
CA CYS A 83 -4.04 4.50 -1.16
C CYS A 83 -3.68 3.03 -0.94
N THR A 84 -4.57 2.10 -0.57
CA THR A 84 -6.02 2.14 -0.36
C THR A 84 -6.36 1.10 0.73
N PHE A 85 -7.63 0.93 1.10
CA PHE A 85 -8.00 -0.18 1.97
C PHE A 85 -7.76 -1.54 1.27
N ALA A 86 -8.36 -1.73 0.09
CA ALA A 86 -8.40 -3.00 -0.64
C ALA A 86 -8.34 -2.82 -2.16
N CYS A 87 -7.75 -3.77 -2.87
CA CYS A 87 -7.82 -3.89 -4.33
C CYS A 87 -8.44 -5.23 -4.74
N TYR A 88 -9.77 -5.27 -4.91
CA TYR A 88 -10.51 -6.51 -5.22
C TYR A 88 -10.08 -7.20 -6.53
N GLY A 89 -9.57 -6.45 -7.51
CA GLY A 89 -9.08 -7.01 -8.78
C GLY A 89 -7.68 -7.63 -8.70
N LEU A 90 -7.01 -7.55 -7.55
CA LEU A 90 -5.64 -8.04 -7.34
C LEU A 90 -5.62 -9.02 -6.15
N PRO A 91 -6.21 -10.22 -6.31
CA PRO A 91 -6.32 -11.20 -5.23
C PRO A 91 -4.96 -11.79 -4.84
N HIS A 92 -4.89 -12.26 -3.59
CA HIS A 92 -3.75 -13.00 -3.09
C HIS A 92 -3.82 -14.47 -3.50
N ARG A 93 -2.71 -15.01 -3.99
CA ARG A 93 -2.57 -16.42 -4.36
C ARG A 93 -1.25 -16.99 -3.83
N SER A 94 -1.22 -18.31 -3.64
CA SER A 94 -0.04 -18.99 -3.11
C SER A 94 1.10 -19.14 -4.13
N ASP A 95 0.79 -19.19 -5.43
CA ASP A 95 1.79 -19.16 -6.48
C ASP A 95 2.33 -17.72 -6.62
N PRO A 96 3.64 -17.47 -6.41
CA PRO A 96 4.21 -16.13 -6.52
C PRO A 96 3.96 -15.45 -7.88
N ARG A 97 3.88 -16.19 -8.99
CA ARG A 97 3.60 -15.60 -10.31
C ARG A 97 2.14 -15.18 -10.47
N GLU A 98 1.23 -15.82 -9.74
CA GLU A 98 -0.20 -15.53 -9.79
C GLU A 98 -0.68 -14.63 -8.63
N ASP A 99 0.18 -14.34 -7.65
CA ASP A 99 -0.07 -13.46 -6.49
C ASP A 99 -0.17 -11.99 -6.92
N LEU A 100 -1.29 -11.63 -7.56
CA LEU A 100 -1.58 -10.28 -8.04
C LEU A 100 -1.60 -9.25 -6.90
N ASP A 101 -1.85 -9.68 -5.65
CA ASP A 101 -1.81 -8.83 -4.47
C ASP A 101 -0.43 -8.19 -4.21
N MET A 102 0.67 -8.75 -4.73
CA MET A 102 1.99 -8.10 -4.69
C MET A 102 2.03 -6.76 -5.44
N ALA A 103 1.09 -6.56 -6.39
CA ALA A 103 0.88 -5.31 -7.12
C ALA A 103 -0.23 -4.44 -6.50
N SER A 104 -0.80 -4.82 -5.36
CA SER A 104 -1.84 -4.08 -4.68
C SER A 104 -1.28 -3.06 -3.70
N TRP A 105 -1.79 -1.84 -3.76
CA TRP A 105 -1.56 -0.82 -2.72
C TRP A 105 -2.45 -1.02 -1.48
N GLY A 106 -3.36 -1.98 -1.51
CA GLY A 106 -4.25 -2.30 -0.41
C GLY A 106 -3.48 -2.67 0.86
N VAL A 107 -3.96 -2.20 2.00
CA VAL A 107 -3.44 -2.56 3.32
C VAL A 107 -3.97 -3.91 3.81
N VAL A 108 -4.95 -4.48 3.10
CA VAL A 108 -5.43 -5.86 3.27
C VAL A 108 -5.21 -6.65 1.98
N LYS A 109 -4.96 -7.95 2.10
CA LYS A 109 -4.88 -8.88 0.97
C LYS A 109 -6.22 -9.56 0.76
N ILE A 110 -6.68 -9.63 -0.49
CA ILE A 110 -7.98 -10.21 -0.84
C ILE A 110 -7.85 -11.73 -0.96
N LEU A 111 -8.75 -12.45 -0.31
CA LEU A 111 -8.72 -13.91 -0.26
C LEU A 111 -9.74 -14.50 -1.23
N GLU A 112 -9.27 -15.37 -2.13
CA GLU A 112 -10.16 -16.15 -2.99
C GLU A 112 -10.65 -17.39 -2.24
N ASN A 113 -11.98 -17.61 -2.23
CA ASN A 113 -12.62 -18.84 -1.73
C ASN A 113 -12.41 -19.15 -0.24
N ARG A 114 -11.95 -18.18 0.57
CA ARG A 114 -11.85 -18.31 2.03
C ARG A 114 -12.05 -16.97 2.73
N LEU A 115 -12.28 -17.02 4.04
CA LEU A 115 -12.34 -15.83 4.91
C LEU A 115 -11.01 -15.64 5.64
N GLY A 116 -10.85 -14.43 6.20
CA GLY A 116 -9.68 -14.03 6.98
C GLY A 116 -9.54 -14.82 8.27
N ASP A 117 -8.32 -14.91 8.76
CA ASP A 117 -7.98 -15.53 10.04
C ASP A 117 -8.10 -14.50 11.18
N THR A 118 -7.70 -13.23 10.94
CA THR A 118 -7.84 -12.13 11.92
C THR A 118 -9.28 -11.62 12.03
N TYR A 119 -9.99 -11.55 10.89
CA TYR A 119 -11.40 -11.14 10.80
C TYR A 119 -12.21 -12.25 10.12
N PRO A 120 -12.76 -13.23 10.88
CA PRO A 120 -13.35 -14.45 10.33
C PRO A 120 -14.60 -14.28 9.45
N ASP A 121 -15.20 -13.10 9.45
CA ASP A 121 -16.35 -12.69 8.67
C ASP A 121 -15.99 -11.88 7.41
N MET A 122 -14.70 -11.63 7.19
CA MET A 122 -14.20 -10.80 6.09
C MET A 122 -13.50 -11.62 4.99
N PRO A 123 -13.68 -11.28 3.70
CA PRO A 123 -13.00 -11.95 2.58
C PRO A 123 -11.58 -11.41 2.33
N TRP A 124 -10.91 -10.93 3.37
CA TRP A 124 -9.58 -10.33 3.31
C TRP A 124 -8.83 -10.55 4.63
N GLU A 125 -7.50 -10.47 4.57
CA GLU A 125 -6.61 -10.55 5.74
C GLU A 125 -5.76 -9.28 5.83
N PRO A 126 -5.57 -8.68 7.03
CA PRO A 126 -4.60 -7.61 7.24
C PRO A 126 -3.22 -7.95 6.69
N LYS A 127 -2.60 -6.99 5.98
CA LYS A 127 -1.16 -7.00 5.73
C LYS A 127 -0.44 -6.35 6.90
N ALA A 128 0.88 -6.48 6.95
CA ALA A 128 1.70 -5.74 7.93
C ALA A 128 1.42 -4.23 7.95
N ALA A 129 1.13 -3.63 6.79
CA ALA A 129 0.74 -2.22 6.65
C ALA A 129 -0.53 -1.85 7.44
N PHE A 130 -1.54 -2.72 7.50
CA PHE A 130 -2.75 -2.48 8.28
C PHE A 130 -2.41 -2.30 9.76
N THR A 131 -1.62 -3.21 10.32
CA THR A 131 -1.21 -3.15 11.73
C THR A 131 -0.38 -1.91 12.01
N VAL A 132 0.56 -1.56 11.14
CA VAL A 132 1.36 -0.34 11.29
C VAL A 132 0.50 0.91 11.31
N LEU A 133 -0.52 1.01 10.45
CA LEU A 133 -1.45 2.14 10.45
C LEU A 133 -2.31 2.17 11.71
N ALA A 134 -2.84 1.02 12.13
CA ALA A 134 -3.62 0.91 13.36
C ALA A 134 -2.80 1.38 14.56
N ASP A 135 -1.55 0.92 14.69
CA ASP A 135 -0.63 1.30 15.76
C ASP A 135 -0.24 2.79 15.69
N TYR A 136 -0.04 3.34 14.49
CA TYR A 136 0.35 4.75 14.32
C TYR A 136 -0.71 5.71 14.84
N TYR A 137 -1.98 5.36 14.65
CA TYR A 137 -3.13 6.15 15.09
C TYR A 137 -3.75 5.66 16.41
N HIS A 138 -3.17 4.61 17.01
CA HIS A 138 -3.53 4.20 18.35
C HIS A 138 -2.91 5.20 19.35
N GLY A 139 -3.76 5.98 20.01
CA GLY A 139 -3.36 6.89 21.09
C GLY A 139 -2.89 6.18 22.35
#